data_AF-A0A495Z9X0-F1
#
_entry.id   AF-A0A495Z9X0-F1
#
_cell.length_a   1.000
_cell.length_b   1.000
_cell.length_c   1.000
_cell.angle_alpha   90.00
_cell.angle_beta   90.00
_cell.angle_gamma   90.00
#
_symmetry.space_group_name_H-M   'P 1'
#
loop_
_entity.id
_entity.type
_entity.pdbx_description
1 polymer ?
#
loop_
_entity_poly.entity_id
_entity_poly.type
_entity_poly.pdbx_seq_one_letter_code
_entity_poly.pdbx_strand_id
1 'polypeptide(L)'
;MVSDEELLILAEVKSSPLVVYPLEVSLSKPMTEVRDGVTKQLRDHSSVTAQTVKDGMSLYIAHRNLRISLGANSVVDWPYPALIKYVSDKSNTALVIEAWSELQDVYSRKGRDIYGNIDNRKWITCGCGGSIDDSKNAPGLDRTDDIKKGTYQVLKLGAYFKEKVPGMNILAILVSNFFPNRANDRYLEDIKNVLWTKPEYEIDLKNSAYEGEMRVFKKNGVFNLYDAVLCFTGSLFYDSRIEKLFSSKGFVESFLNE
;
A
#
# COMPACT_ATOMS: atom_id res chain seq x y z
N MET A 1 3.91 14.80 -5.26
CA MET A 1 5.05 15.74 -5.38
C MET A 1 5.00 16.63 -4.15
N VAL A 2 6.07 16.66 -3.37
CA VAL A 2 6.25 17.59 -2.25
C VAL A 2 7.44 18.45 -2.60
N SER A 3 7.30 19.78 -2.50
CA SER A 3 8.36 20.71 -2.90
C SER A 3 8.38 21.97 -2.04
N ASP A 4 9.58 22.44 -1.74
CA ASP A 4 9.88 23.79 -1.26
C ASP A 4 10.96 24.44 -2.16
N GLU A 5 11.55 25.57 -1.74
CA GLU A 5 12.54 26.30 -2.56
C GLU A 5 13.82 25.49 -2.84
N GLU A 6 14.17 24.50 -2.00
CA GLU A 6 15.44 23.76 -2.08
C GLU A 6 15.27 22.24 -2.23
N LEU A 7 14.05 21.71 -2.05
CA LEU A 7 13.75 20.28 -2.05
C LEU A 7 12.61 19.95 -3.02
N LEU A 8 12.83 18.95 -3.88
CA LEU A 8 11.80 18.34 -4.72
C LEU A 8 11.76 16.83 -4.48
N ILE A 9 10.63 16.33 -4.01
CA ILE A 9 10.39 14.89 -3.81
C ILE A 9 9.54 14.34 -4.94
N LEU A 10 10.16 13.49 -5.76
CA LEU A 10 9.53 12.71 -6.82
C LEU A 10 9.12 11.35 -6.28
N ALA A 11 7.83 11.02 -6.36
CA ALA A 11 7.27 9.80 -5.82
C ALA A 11 6.74 8.90 -6.93
N GLU A 12 7.22 7.66 -6.97
CA GLU A 12 6.52 6.58 -7.66
C GLU A 12 5.54 5.94 -6.66
N VAL A 13 4.25 5.92 -7.02
CA VAL A 13 3.19 5.41 -6.14
C VAL A 13 2.72 4.05 -6.63
N LYS A 14 2.79 3.04 -5.77
CA LYS A 14 2.23 1.70 -5.98
C LYS A 14 1.19 1.44 -4.92
N SER A 15 0.03 0.90 -5.28
CA SER A 15 -0.96 0.52 -4.27
C SER A 15 -1.69 -0.74 -4.69
N SER A 16 -2.06 -1.55 -3.70
CA SER A 16 -2.92 -2.71 -3.90
C SER A 16 -3.95 -2.80 -2.78
N PRO A 17 -5.19 -3.21 -3.06
CA PRO A 17 -6.20 -3.32 -2.01
C PRO A 17 -5.86 -4.46 -1.04
N LEU A 18 -5.86 -4.20 0.27
CA LEU A 18 -5.74 -5.23 1.32
C LEU A 18 -6.99 -6.10 1.42
N VAL A 19 -8.15 -5.48 1.24
CA VAL A 19 -9.46 -6.06 1.43
C VAL A 19 -10.43 -5.36 0.48
N VAL A 20 -11.40 -6.12 -0.05
CA VAL A 20 -12.56 -5.59 -0.76
C VAL A 20 -13.77 -5.91 0.09
N TYR A 21 -14.39 -4.87 0.66
CA TYR A 21 -15.58 -5.04 1.47
C TYR A 21 -16.82 -5.20 0.59
N PRO A 22 -17.70 -6.18 0.88
CA PRO A 22 -18.93 -6.36 0.15
C PRO A 22 -19.90 -5.22 0.40
N LEU A 23 -20.75 -4.98 -0.59
CA LEU A 23 -21.98 -4.24 -0.39
C LEU A 23 -23.04 -5.17 0.20
N GLU A 24 -23.68 -4.73 1.27
CA GLU A 24 -24.79 -5.43 1.89
C GLU A 24 -26.11 -4.74 1.52
N VAL A 25 -27.10 -5.57 1.22
CA VAL A 25 -28.47 -5.17 0.93
C VAL A 25 -29.39 -5.91 1.88
N SER A 26 -30.21 -5.15 2.61
CA SER A 26 -31.27 -5.75 3.42
C SER A 26 -32.45 -6.12 2.54
N LEU A 27 -32.85 -7.39 2.59
CA LEU A 27 -34.00 -7.88 1.84
C LEU A 27 -35.21 -7.95 2.76
N SER A 28 -36.35 -7.43 2.31
CA SER A 28 -37.62 -7.51 3.05
C SER A 28 -38.20 -8.93 3.11
N LYS A 29 -37.77 -9.79 2.19
CA LYS A 29 -38.12 -11.21 2.13
C LYS A 29 -36.88 -12.04 1.74
N PRO A 30 -36.73 -13.27 2.23
CA PRO A 30 -35.67 -14.17 1.78
C PRO A 30 -35.69 -14.33 0.27
N MET A 31 -34.52 -14.43 -0.35
CA MET A 31 -34.45 -14.81 -1.77
C MET A 31 -34.94 -16.24 -1.94
N THR A 32 -35.64 -16.48 -3.04
CA THR A 32 -36.19 -17.79 -3.37
C THR A 32 -35.84 -18.16 -4.79
N GLU A 33 -35.70 -19.44 -5.04
CA GLU A 33 -35.50 -20.04 -6.36
C GLU A 33 -36.54 -21.14 -6.58
N VAL A 34 -36.85 -21.45 -7.84
CA VAL A 34 -37.69 -22.59 -8.19
C VAL A 34 -36.77 -23.78 -8.49
N ARG A 35 -36.79 -24.80 -7.62
CA ARG A 35 -36.12 -26.09 -7.85
C ARG A 35 -37.18 -27.19 -7.84
N ASP A 36 -37.23 -27.98 -8.90
CA ASP A 36 -38.20 -29.08 -9.09
C ASP A 36 -39.67 -28.62 -8.99
N GLY A 37 -39.97 -27.43 -9.52
CA GLY A 37 -41.33 -26.86 -9.49
C GLY A 37 -41.77 -26.33 -8.11
N VAL A 38 -40.91 -26.40 -7.10
CA VAL A 38 -41.18 -25.88 -5.75
C VAL A 38 -40.32 -24.65 -5.48
N THR A 39 -40.96 -23.58 -5.00
CA THR A 39 -40.25 -22.39 -4.50
C THR A 39 -39.55 -22.73 -3.20
N LYS A 40 -38.22 -22.66 -3.18
CA LYS A 40 -37.39 -22.88 -2.00
C LYS A 40 -36.59 -21.62 -1.69
N GLN A 41 -36.29 -21.39 -0.41
CA GLN A 41 -35.39 -20.32 -0.01
C GLN A 41 -33.98 -20.62 -0.51
N LEU A 42 -33.34 -19.62 -1.10
CA LEU A 42 -31.95 -19.70 -1.48
C LEU A 42 -31.10 -19.64 -0.20
N ARG A 43 -30.32 -20.69 0.05
CA ARG A 43 -29.46 -20.84 1.25
C ARG A 43 -27.97 -20.93 0.91
N ASP A 44 -27.62 -20.72 -0.35
CA ASP A 44 -26.27 -20.83 -0.88
C ASP A 44 -25.81 -19.50 -1.51
N HIS A 45 -24.60 -19.50 -2.09
CA HIS A 45 -23.98 -18.35 -2.73
C HIS A 45 -24.26 -18.28 -4.23
N SER A 46 -25.38 -18.84 -4.71
CA SER A 46 -25.72 -18.78 -6.14
C SER A 46 -25.93 -17.33 -6.60
N SER A 47 -25.49 -17.05 -7.83
CA SER A 47 -25.69 -15.73 -8.46
C SER A 47 -27.17 -15.42 -8.59
N VAL A 48 -27.55 -14.20 -8.20
CA VAL A 48 -28.93 -13.70 -8.27
C VAL A 48 -28.98 -12.39 -9.06
N THR A 49 -29.98 -12.26 -9.93
CA THR A 49 -30.26 -10.99 -10.60
C THR A 49 -31.06 -10.12 -9.64
N ALA A 50 -30.40 -9.19 -8.96
CA ALA A 50 -31.07 -8.26 -8.06
C ALA A 50 -31.86 -7.22 -8.87
N GLN A 51 -33.13 -7.50 -9.20
CA GLN A 51 -33.97 -6.62 -10.02
C GLN A 51 -34.38 -5.32 -9.32
N THR A 52 -34.17 -5.18 -8.02
CA THR A 52 -34.54 -3.96 -7.28
C THR A 52 -33.78 -3.87 -5.97
N VAL A 53 -32.54 -3.39 -6.04
CA VAL A 53 -31.91 -2.75 -4.87
C VAL A 53 -32.10 -1.25 -5.00
N LYS A 54 -33.33 -0.80 -4.78
CA LYS A 54 -33.65 0.64 -4.71
C LYS A 54 -33.44 1.20 -3.31
N ASP A 55 -33.46 0.33 -2.30
CA ASP A 55 -33.46 0.74 -0.89
C ASP A 55 -32.08 0.49 -0.27
N GLY A 56 -31.55 1.55 0.32
CA GLY A 56 -30.31 1.66 1.12
C GLY A 56 -29.32 0.49 1.06
N MET A 57 -28.21 0.68 0.36
CA MET A 57 -27.06 -0.22 0.47
C MET A 57 -26.18 0.17 1.66
N SER A 58 -25.42 -0.79 2.18
CA SER A 58 -24.36 -0.53 3.16
C SER A 58 -23.03 -1.10 2.70
N LEU A 59 -21.93 -0.43 3.02
CA LEU A 59 -20.61 -1.06 3.00
C LEU A 59 -20.50 -1.95 4.25
N TYR A 60 -20.21 -3.24 4.07
CA TYR A 60 -20.17 -4.19 5.18
C TYR A 60 -18.74 -4.62 5.52
N ILE A 61 -18.29 -4.23 6.71
CA ILE A 61 -17.02 -4.60 7.29
C ILE A 61 -17.24 -5.87 8.11
N ALA A 62 -17.14 -7.01 7.42
CA ALA A 62 -17.64 -8.30 7.90
C ALA A 62 -17.03 -8.77 9.23
N HIS A 63 -15.72 -8.59 9.43
CA HIS A 63 -15.02 -9.07 10.63
C HIS A 63 -15.34 -8.27 11.89
N ARG A 64 -15.91 -7.07 11.74
CA ARG A 64 -16.42 -6.25 12.85
C ARG A 64 -17.94 -6.18 12.91
N ASN A 65 -18.63 -6.87 11.99
CA ASN A 65 -20.08 -6.77 11.82
C ASN A 65 -20.56 -5.30 11.69
N LEU A 66 -19.74 -4.43 11.08
CA LEU A 66 -19.99 -3.00 10.97
C LEU A 66 -20.60 -2.66 9.60
N ARG A 67 -21.66 -1.86 9.59
CA ARG A 67 -22.37 -1.43 8.39
C ARG A 67 -22.30 0.09 8.28
N ILE A 68 -21.81 0.57 7.14
CA ILE A 68 -21.80 1.99 6.81
C ILE A 68 -22.88 2.21 5.77
N SER A 69 -23.97 2.89 6.15
CA SER A 69 -25.06 3.19 5.22
C SER A 69 -24.55 4.09 4.08
N LEU A 70 -24.78 3.65 2.85
CA LEU A 70 -24.40 4.36 1.63
C LEU A 70 -25.58 5.12 1.01
N GLY A 71 -26.77 5.00 1.60
CA GLY A 71 -28.00 5.52 1.01
C GLY A 71 -28.38 4.84 -0.30
N ALA A 72 -29.20 5.52 -1.09
CA ALA A 72 -29.66 5.05 -2.39
C ALA A 72 -28.58 5.23 -3.46
N ASN A 73 -28.42 4.23 -4.34
CA ASN A 73 -27.47 4.27 -5.47
C ASN A 73 -27.85 5.26 -6.59
N SER A 74 -29.02 5.88 -6.50
CA SER A 74 -29.48 6.93 -7.42
C SER A 74 -28.92 8.32 -7.13
N VAL A 75 -28.17 8.48 -6.04
CA VAL A 75 -27.53 9.75 -5.67
C VAL A 75 -26.33 10.01 -6.59
N VAL A 76 -26.15 11.26 -7.00
CA VAL A 76 -24.97 11.69 -7.79
C VAL A 76 -23.70 11.35 -7.01
N ASP A 77 -22.69 10.82 -7.70
CA ASP A 77 -21.40 10.39 -7.15
C ASP A 77 -21.47 9.28 -6.08
N TRP A 78 -22.57 8.52 -6.02
CA TRP A 78 -22.65 7.34 -5.16
C TRP A 78 -21.48 6.37 -5.43
N PRO A 79 -20.83 5.80 -4.39
CA PRO A 79 -21.16 5.85 -2.96
C PRO A 79 -20.42 6.93 -2.16
N TYR A 80 -19.66 7.83 -2.81
CA TYR A 80 -18.67 8.66 -2.13
C TYR A 80 -19.24 9.68 -1.13
N PRO A 81 -20.33 10.43 -1.41
CA PRO A 81 -20.85 11.41 -0.46
C PRO A 81 -21.19 10.82 0.92
N ALA A 82 -21.80 9.63 0.94
CA ALA A 82 -22.17 8.94 2.18
C ALA A 82 -20.93 8.44 2.94
N LEU A 83 -19.95 7.88 2.23
CA LEU A 83 -18.68 7.45 2.82
C LEU A 83 -17.90 8.62 3.40
N ILE A 84 -17.73 9.70 2.62
CA ILE A 84 -17.05 10.93 3.05
C ILE A 84 -17.73 11.47 4.31
N LYS A 85 -19.06 11.58 4.32
CA LYS A 85 -19.80 12.02 5.51
C LYS A 85 -19.54 11.13 6.72
N TYR A 86 -19.50 9.80 6.55
CA TYR A 86 -19.23 8.87 7.63
C TYR A 86 -17.82 9.05 8.21
N VAL A 87 -16.79 9.11 7.35
CA VAL A 87 -15.38 9.24 7.78
C VAL A 87 -15.01 10.68 8.20
N SER A 88 -15.82 11.68 7.90
CA SER A 88 -15.63 13.03 8.45
C SER A 88 -15.77 13.06 9.98
N ASP A 89 -16.44 12.08 10.59
CA ASP A 89 -16.42 11.88 12.04
C ASP A 89 -15.14 11.13 12.47
N LYS A 90 -14.42 11.69 13.45
CA LYS A 90 -13.13 11.14 13.92
C LYS A 90 -13.26 9.74 14.51
N SER A 91 -14.34 9.45 15.23
CA SER A 91 -14.58 8.15 15.86
C SER A 91 -14.87 7.09 14.80
N ASN A 92 -15.67 7.44 13.80
CA ASN A 92 -15.96 6.57 12.66
C ASN A 92 -14.71 6.29 11.81
N THR A 93 -13.87 7.30 11.59
CA THR A 93 -12.57 7.11 10.93
C THR A 93 -11.68 6.16 11.71
N ALA A 94 -11.59 6.32 13.04
CA ALA A 94 -10.84 5.40 13.87
C ALA A 94 -11.34 3.95 13.71
N LEU A 95 -12.66 3.73 13.70
CA LEU A 95 -13.24 2.39 13.48
C LEU A 95 -12.83 1.77 12.15
N VAL A 96 -12.78 2.55 11.06
CA VAL A 96 -12.37 2.08 9.74
C VAL A 96 -10.87 1.77 9.70
N ILE A 97 -10.04 2.63 10.28
CA ILE A 97 -8.58 2.44 10.37
C ILE A 97 -8.26 1.21 11.20
N GLU A 98 -8.89 1.05 12.36
CA GLU A 98 -8.69 -0.13 13.20
C GLU A 98 -9.16 -1.41 12.51
N ALA A 99 -10.32 -1.39 11.84
CA ALA A 99 -10.80 -2.54 11.07
C ALA A 99 -9.78 -2.96 10.02
N TRP A 100 -9.19 -1.99 9.32
CA TRP A 100 -8.14 -2.23 8.34
C TRP A 100 -6.85 -2.76 8.99
N SER A 101 -6.44 -2.16 10.12
CA SER A 101 -5.24 -2.54 10.87
C SER A 101 -5.31 -3.99 11.38
N GLU A 102 -6.47 -4.44 11.83
CA GLU A 102 -6.67 -5.84 12.22
C GLU A 102 -6.40 -6.81 11.07
N LEU A 103 -6.88 -6.49 9.87
CA LEU A 103 -6.65 -7.32 8.69
C LEU A 103 -5.20 -7.26 8.21
N GLN A 104 -4.53 -6.12 8.41
CA GLN A 104 -3.12 -5.96 8.10
C GLN A 104 -2.23 -6.81 9.01
N ASP A 105 -2.55 -6.89 10.30
CA ASP A 105 -1.85 -7.74 11.25
C ASP A 105 -2.08 -9.22 10.90
N VAL A 106 -3.33 -9.61 10.65
CA VAL A 106 -3.68 -10.96 10.18
C VAL A 106 -2.93 -11.33 8.89
N TYR A 107 -2.83 -10.40 7.95
CA TYR A 107 -2.06 -10.57 6.71
C TYR A 107 -0.56 -10.78 6.97
N SER A 108 0.02 -9.99 7.87
CA SER A 108 1.46 -9.99 8.15
C SER A 108 1.92 -11.27 8.87
N ARG A 109 1.03 -11.95 9.59
CA ARG A 109 1.32 -13.22 10.26
C ARG A 109 1.48 -14.37 9.25
N LYS A 110 2.71 -14.89 9.12
CA LYS A 110 3.02 -16.08 8.32
C LYS A 110 2.34 -17.33 8.93
N GLY A 111 1.71 -18.16 8.10
CA GLY A 111 1.29 -19.51 8.49
C GLY A 111 0.07 -19.62 9.41
N ARG A 112 -0.02 -20.78 10.05
CA ARG A 112 -1.00 -21.13 11.09
C ARG A 112 -0.47 -20.68 12.46
N ASP A 113 -1.35 -20.55 13.44
CA ASP A 113 -0.91 -20.36 14.83
C ASP A 113 -0.17 -21.61 15.36
N ILE A 114 0.32 -21.53 16.60
CA ILE A 114 1.05 -22.64 17.27
C ILE A 114 0.21 -23.93 17.41
N TYR A 115 -1.12 -23.84 17.25
CA TYR A 115 -2.06 -24.96 17.32
C TYR A 115 -2.52 -25.43 15.94
N GLY A 116 -1.99 -24.85 14.86
CA GLY A 116 -2.36 -25.22 13.49
C GLY A 116 -3.66 -24.57 12.99
N ASN A 117 -4.25 -23.61 13.71
CA ASN A 117 -5.46 -22.90 13.28
C ASN A 117 -5.13 -21.77 12.30
N ILE A 118 -6.09 -21.49 11.41
CA ILE A 118 -6.06 -20.37 10.48
C ILE A 118 -7.03 -19.31 11.00
N ASP A 119 -6.57 -18.07 11.08
CA ASP A 119 -7.48 -16.94 11.33
C ASP A 119 -8.40 -16.76 10.12
N ASN A 120 -9.71 -16.98 10.32
CA ASN A 120 -10.71 -16.91 9.25
C ASN A 120 -10.78 -15.54 8.57
N ARG A 121 -10.31 -14.46 9.22
CA ARG A 121 -10.22 -13.13 8.60
C ARG A 121 -9.23 -13.09 7.43
N LYS A 122 -8.33 -14.08 7.30
CA LYS A 122 -7.48 -14.24 6.11
C LYS A 122 -8.27 -14.48 4.82
N TRP A 123 -9.52 -14.97 4.91
CA TRP A 123 -10.34 -15.24 3.72
C TRP A 123 -10.97 -13.99 3.11
N ILE A 124 -11.04 -12.89 3.86
CA ILE A 124 -11.58 -11.62 3.35
C ILE A 124 -10.50 -10.68 2.81
N THR A 125 -9.22 -10.99 3.01
CA THR A 125 -8.13 -10.19 2.44
C THR A 125 -7.85 -10.59 1.00
N CYS A 126 -7.40 -9.63 0.20
CA CYS A 126 -6.91 -9.81 -1.18
C CYS A 126 -5.54 -10.51 -1.25
N GLY A 127 -5.27 -11.41 -0.31
CA GLY A 127 -4.09 -12.29 -0.27
C GLY A 127 -4.47 -13.70 0.19
N CYS A 128 -5.73 -14.07 -0.10
CA CYS A 128 -6.52 -15.27 0.20
C CYS A 128 -5.84 -16.32 1.09
N GLY A 129 -6.53 -16.74 2.16
CA GLY A 129 -6.17 -17.73 3.20
C GLY A 129 -5.59 -19.11 2.82
N GLY A 130 -5.04 -19.30 1.61
CA GLY A 130 -4.08 -20.34 1.23
C GLY A 130 -2.62 -19.84 1.17
N SER A 131 -1.75 -20.57 0.47
CA SER A 131 -0.42 -20.06 0.08
C SER A 131 -0.62 -18.91 -0.90
N ILE A 132 -0.02 -17.75 -0.63
CA ILE A 132 -0.06 -16.58 -1.52
C ILE A 132 0.24 -17.04 -2.94
N ASP A 133 -0.72 -16.86 -3.84
CA ASP A 133 -0.51 -17.05 -5.25
C ASP A 133 0.32 -15.86 -5.75
N ASP A 134 1.63 -16.08 -5.90
CA ASP A 134 2.58 -15.12 -6.48
C ASP A 134 2.37 -14.95 -8.00
N SER A 135 1.36 -15.61 -8.59
CA SER A 135 1.01 -15.45 -10.00
C SER A 135 0.29 -14.12 -10.28
N LYS A 136 0.47 -13.62 -11.50
CA LYS A 136 -0.14 -12.37 -12.00
C LYS A 136 -1.67 -12.37 -11.97
N ASN A 137 -2.30 -13.52 -11.73
CA ASN A 137 -3.72 -13.75 -11.96
C ASN A 137 -4.57 -13.64 -10.68
N ALA A 138 -3.94 -13.57 -9.50
CA ALA A 138 -4.63 -13.29 -8.25
C ALA A 138 -4.51 -11.80 -7.87
N PRO A 139 -5.52 -11.24 -7.17
CA PRO A 139 -5.27 -10.11 -6.30
C PRO A 139 -4.31 -10.64 -5.23
N GLY A 140 -3.06 -10.19 -5.28
CA GLY A 140 -2.02 -10.51 -4.32
C GLY A 140 -1.50 -9.21 -3.75
N LEU A 141 -1.27 -9.16 -2.44
CA LEU A 141 -0.82 -7.97 -1.76
C LEU A 141 0.65 -7.69 -2.06
N ASP A 142 1.54 -8.67 -1.96
CA ASP A 142 2.96 -8.50 -2.28
C ASP A 142 3.23 -8.66 -3.79
N ARG A 143 2.54 -7.91 -4.67
CA ARG A 143 2.82 -7.95 -6.12
C ARG A 143 4.28 -7.58 -6.38
N THR A 144 5.08 -8.62 -6.59
CA THR A 144 6.53 -8.50 -6.83
C THR A 144 6.82 -7.65 -8.06
N ASP A 145 5.90 -7.63 -9.03
CA ASP A 145 5.94 -6.77 -10.21
C ASP A 145 5.82 -5.28 -9.86
N ASP A 146 5.03 -4.89 -8.87
CA ASP A 146 4.87 -3.49 -8.46
C ASP A 146 6.14 -2.98 -7.79
N ILE A 147 6.77 -3.77 -6.93
CA ILE A 147 8.07 -3.43 -6.32
C ILE A 147 9.12 -3.32 -7.42
N LYS A 148 9.25 -4.32 -8.32
CA LYS A 148 10.23 -4.30 -9.42
C LYS A 148 10.06 -3.08 -10.34
N LYS A 149 8.83 -2.81 -10.79
CA LYS A 149 8.51 -1.65 -11.64
C LYS A 149 8.73 -0.35 -10.88
N GLY A 150 8.36 -0.32 -9.59
CA GLY A 150 8.58 0.81 -8.70
C GLY A 150 10.06 1.16 -8.57
N THR A 151 10.89 0.17 -8.28
CA THR A 151 12.35 0.31 -8.20
C THR A 151 12.95 0.90 -9.48
N TYR A 152 12.57 0.36 -10.64
CA TYR A 152 13.07 0.89 -11.91
C TYR A 152 12.64 2.35 -12.11
N GLN A 153 11.40 2.71 -11.77
CA GLN A 153 10.95 4.08 -11.90
C GLN A 153 11.67 5.02 -10.93
N VAL A 154 11.89 4.63 -9.69
CA VAL A 154 12.67 5.44 -8.74
C VAL A 154 14.10 5.65 -9.26
N LEU A 155 14.76 4.59 -9.74
CA LEU A 155 16.09 4.70 -10.35
C LEU A 155 16.08 5.65 -11.56
N LYS A 156 15.06 5.54 -12.42
CA LYS A 156 14.88 6.42 -13.58
C LYS A 156 14.68 7.87 -13.15
N LEU A 157 13.82 8.15 -12.17
CA LEU A 157 13.63 9.50 -11.64
C LEU A 157 14.96 10.06 -11.09
N GLY A 158 15.69 9.27 -10.31
CA GLY A 158 17.00 9.62 -9.80
C GLY A 158 17.98 9.98 -10.92
N ALA A 159 18.17 9.07 -11.88
CA ALA A 159 19.10 9.22 -12.99
C ALA A 159 18.76 10.38 -13.94
N TYR A 160 17.48 10.72 -14.08
CA TYR A 160 17.04 11.78 -14.99
C TYR A 160 17.09 13.16 -14.36
N PHE A 161 16.89 13.28 -13.05
CA PHE A 161 16.64 14.57 -12.42
C PHE A 161 17.73 15.00 -11.42
N LYS A 162 18.30 14.08 -10.62
CA LYS A 162 19.23 14.45 -9.52
C LYS A 162 20.44 15.28 -9.97
N GLU A 163 20.82 15.16 -11.24
CA GLU A 163 22.00 15.83 -11.80
C GLU A 163 21.67 17.09 -12.60
N LYS A 164 20.39 17.33 -12.92
CA LYS A 164 19.99 18.33 -13.92
C LYS A 164 19.62 19.69 -13.34
N VAL A 165 19.39 19.78 -12.04
CA VAL A 165 18.95 21.02 -11.41
C VAL A 165 19.96 21.45 -10.35
N PRO A 166 20.94 22.29 -10.71
CA PRO A 166 21.86 22.88 -9.75
C PRO A 166 21.09 23.63 -8.65
N GLY A 167 21.49 23.43 -7.39
CA GLY A 167 20.87 24.10 -6.24
C GLY A 167 19.58 23.47 -5.71
N MET A 168 18.98 22.51 -6.43
CA MET A 168 17.78 21.81 -5.97
C MET A 168 18.10 20.38 -5.56
N ASN A 169 17.74 20.01 -4.34
CA ASN A 169 17.84 18.63 -3.87
C ASN A 169 16.67 17.84 -4.41
N ILE A 170 16.93 16.95 -5.37
CA ILE A 170 15.88 16.07 -5.90
C ILE A 170 15.99 14.71 -5.23
N LEU A 171 14.91 14.27 -4.59
CA LEU A 171 14.80 12.97 -3.96
C LEU A 171 13.78 12.12 -4.72
N ALA A 172 14.07 10.82 -4.86
CA ALA A 172 13.23 9.84 -5.50
C ALA A 172 12.80 8.79 -4.46
N ILE A 173 11.49 8.68 -4.25
CA ILE A 173 10.90 7.80 -3.25
C ILE A 173 9.92 6.81 -3.86
N LEU A 174 9.82 5.64 -3.23
CA LEU A 174 8.74 4.68 -3.50
C LEU A 174 7.67 4.84 -2.43
N VAL A 175 6.42 5.01 -2.82
CA VAL A 175 5.27 5.14 -1.90
C VAL A 175 4.32 3.96 -2.10
N SER A 176 3.92 3.30 -1.01
CA SER A 176 2.94 2.22 -1.04
C SER A 176 1.98 2.23 0.15
N ASN A 177 0.82 1.58 0.02
CA ASN A 177 -0.13 1.47 1.12
C ASN A 177 0.22 0.37 2.14
N PHE A 178 1.09 -0.57 1.79
CA PHE A 178 1.69 -1.52 2.75
C PHE A 178 3.14 -1.83 2.37
N PHE A 179 3.92 -2.07 3.41
CA PHE A 179 5.28 -2.59 3.33
C PHE A 179 5.21 -4.08 2.96
N PRO A 180 6.15 -4.61 2.14
CA PRO A 180 6.09 -5.99 1.66
C PRO A 180 6.48 -6.98 2.77
N ASN A 181 5.73 -7.03 3.86
CA ASN A 181 6.08 -7.74 5.10
C ASN A 181 6.39 -9.24 4.88
N ARG A 182 5.77 -9.90 3.89
CA ARG A 182 6.00 -11.34 3.66
C ARG A 182 7.08 -11.60 2.61
N ALA A 183 7.27 -10.66 1.69
CA ALA A 183 8.22 -10.76 0.58
C ALA A 183 9.47 -9.87 0.74
N ASN A 184 9.62 -9.15 1.86
CA ASN A 184 10.73 -8.24 2.15
C ASN A 184 12.07 -8.95 1.94
N ASP A 185 12.26 -10.09 2.60
CA ASP A 185 13.49 -10.88 2.56
C ASP A 185 13.87 -11.33 1.13
N ARG A 186 12.89 -11.44 0.23
CA ARG A 186 13.10 -11.92 -1.15
C ARG A 186 13.29 -10.79 -2.16
N TYR A 187 12.76 -9.61 -1.91
CA TYR A 187 12.67 -8.55 -2.93
C TYR A 187 13.19 -7.20 -2.52
N LEU A 188 13.21 -6.88 -1.23
CA LEU A 188 13.61 -5.56 -0.76
C LEU A 188 14.90 -5.63 0.06
N GLU A 189 15.09 -6.68 0.86
CA GLU A 189 16.22 -6.80 1.79
C GLU A 189 17.58 -6.64 1.12
N ASP A 190 17.79 -7.28 -0.03
CA ASP A 190 19.06 -7.23 -0.77
C ASP A 190 19.27 -5.92 -1.55
N ILE A 191 18.20 -5.17 -1.82
CA ILE A 191 18.27 -3.95 -2.66
C ILE A 191 18.11 -2.65 -1.87
N LYS A 192 17.64 -2.72 -0.62
CA LYS A 192 17.29 -1.54 0.17
C LYS A 192 18.47 -0.61 0.45
N ASN A 193 19.69 -1.15 0.51
CA ASN A 193 20.94 -0.40 0.74
C ASN A 193 21.79 -0.22 -0.52
N VAL A 194 21.21 -0.46 -1.71
CA VAL A 194 21.96 -0.29 -2.97
C VAL A 194 22.22 1.19 -3.19
N LEU A 195 23.50 1.50 -3.42
CA LEU A 195 23.95 2.78 -3.93
C LEU A 195 24.21 2.67 -5.43
N TRP A 196 23.98 3.74 -6.17
CA TRP A 196 24.33 3.83 -7.57
C TRP A 196 25.12 5.12 -7.85
N THR A 197 25.99 5.03 -8.84
CA THR A 197 26.87 6.11 -9.31
C THR A 197 27.12 5.92 -10.80
N LYS A 198 27.80 6.88 -11.42
CA LYS A 198 28.18 6.85 -12.83
C LYS A 198 29.69 7.03 -12.99
N PRO A 199 30.29 6.52 -14.07
CA PRO A 199 31.74 6.65 -14.31
C PRO A 199 32.24 8.10 -14.28
N GLU A 200 31.44 9.10 -14.68
CA GLU A 200 31.86 10.50 -14.63
C GLU A 200 32.14 11.04 -13.21
N TYR A 201 31.69 10.33 -12.17
CA TYR A 201 31.95 10.69 -10.78
C TYR A 201 33.19 10.01 -10.20
N GLU A 202 33.82 9.10 -10.95
CA GLU A 202 35.04 8.42 -10.53
C GLU A 202 36.21 9.42 -10.42
N ILE A 203 37.01 9.26 -9.38
CA ILE A 203 38.23 10.01 -9.15
C ILE A 203 39.38 9.15 -9.69
N ASP A 204 40.14 9.67 -10.66
CA ASP A 204 41.32 8.97 -11.18
C ASP A 204 42.38 8.87 -10.07
N LEU A 205 42.73 7.63 -9.74
CA LEU A 205 43.70 7.28 -8.69
C LEU A 205 45.09 7.00 -9.25
N LYS A 206 45.36 7.30 -10.53
CA LYS A 206 46.71 7.17 -11.09
C LYS A 206 47.76 7.83 -10.22
N ASN A 207 48.86 7.12 -10.00
CA ASN A 207 49.97 7.51 -9.13
C ASN A 207 49.61 7.64 -7.64
N SER A 208 48.49 7.06 -7.20
CA SER A 208 48.19 6.91 -5.77
C SER A 208 48.63 5.53 -5.26
N ALA A 209 48.76 5.41 -3.93
CA ALA A 209 49.07 4.13 -3.29
C ALA A 209 47.99 3.04 -3.46
N TYR A 210 46.83 3.39 -4.05
CA TYR A 210 45.68 2.50 -4.21
C TYR A 210 45.28 2.26 -5.68
N GLU A 211 46.16 2.63 -6.61
CA GLU A 211 45.93 2.44 -8.05
C GLU A 211 45.69 0.95 -8.37
N GLY A 212 44.56 0.63 -9.01
CA GLY A 212 44.18 -0.74 -9.37
C GLY A 212 43.58 -1.58 -8.23
N GLU A 213 43.61 -1.11 -6.98
CA GLU A 213 43.03 -1.81 -5.83
C GLU A 213 41.61 -1.35 -5.50
N MET A 214 41.32 -0.07 -5.70
CA MET A 214 40.02 0.52 -5.35
C MET A 214 39.52 1.48 -6.43
N ARG A 215 38.20 1.68 -6.44
CA ARG A 215 37.55 2.75 -7.21
C ARG A 215 36.97 3.75 -6.23
N VAL A 216 37.27 5.03 -6.43
CA VAL A 216 36.81 6.11 -5.55
C VAL A 216 35.89 7.02 -6.35
N PHE A 217 34.78 7.42 -5.73
CA PHE A 217 33.78 8.29 -6.36
C PHE A 217 33.61 9.55 -5.52
N LYS A 218 33.31 10.67 -6.18
CA LYS A 218 32.92 11.89 -5.47
C LYS A 218 31.67 11.62 -4.64
N LYS A 219 31.65 12.05 -3.38
CA LYS A 219 30.51 11.84 -2.46
C LYS A 219 29.18 12.33 -3.03
N ASN A 220 29.19 13.47 -3.74
CA ASN A 220 27.99 14.05 -4.37
C ASN A 220 27.58 13.36 -5.69
N GLY A 221 28.34 12.34 -6.13
CA GLY A 221 28.04 11.50 -7.27
C GLY A 221 27.63 10.08 -6.90
N VAL A 222 27.38 9.81 -5.62
CA VAL A 222 26.90 8.52 -5.11
C VAL A 222 25.52 8.74 -4.53
N PHE A 223 24.54 7.97 -5.01
CA PHE A 223 23.13 8.18 -4.71
C PHE A 223 22.51 6.91 -4.13
N ASN A 224 21.56 7.07 -3.21
CA ASN A 224 20.71 5.96 -2.80
C ASN A 224 19.84 5.50 -3.98
N LEU A 225 19.59 4.19 -4.08
CA LEU A 225 18.56 3.64 -4.97
C LEU A 225 17.18 4.18 -4.59
N TYR A 226 16.87 4.21 -3.30
CA TYR A 226 15.70 4.86 -2.73
C TYR A 226 16.15 5.91 -1.74
N ASP A 227 15.65 7.15 -1.83
CA ASP A 227 15.86 8.09 -0.72
C ASP A 227 14.91 7.77 0.45
N ALA A 228 13.77 7.15 0.15
CA ALA A 228 12.90 6.48 1.12
C ALA A 228 11.96 5.48 0.43
N VAL A 229 11.50 4.51 1.22
CA VAL A 229 10.31 3.70 0.92
C VAL A 229 9.27 4.06 1.96
N LEU A 230 8.21 4.75 1.56
CA LEU A 230 7.15 5.20 2.46
C LEU A 230 5.95 4.27 2.36
N CYS A 231 5.62 3.57 3.45
CA CYS A 231 4.36 2.85 3.52
C CYS A 231 3.61 3.11 4.82
N PHE A 232 2.28 3.01 4.74
CA PHE A 232 1.42 3.20 5.91
C PHE A 232 1.74 2.20 7.04
N THR A 233 2.16 0.99 6.69
CA THR A 233 2.47 -0.09 7.66
C THR A 233 3.93 -0.14 8.08
N GLY A 234 4.79 0.73 7.56
CA GLY A 234 6.23 0.70 7.78
C GLY A 234 6.98 1.44 6.67
N SER A 235 8.01 2.19 7.05
CA SER A 235 8.79 3.00 6.12
C SER A 235 10.29 2.78 6.35
N LEU A 236 11.06 2.94 5.29
CA LEU A 236 12.53 2.99 5.31
C LEU A 236 12.98 4.38 4.88
N PHE A 237 13.91 4.95 5.63
CA PHE A 237 14.44 6.29 5.36
C PHE A 237 15.95 6.21 5.16
N TYR A 238 16.43 6.74 4.04
CA TYR A 238 17.86 6.87 3.72
C TYR A 238 18.30 8.33 3.59
N ASP A 239 17.34 9.26 3.70
CA ASP A 239 17.56 10.69 3.76
C ASP A 239 16.85 11.24 5.00
N SER A 240 17.61 11.91 5.88
CA SER A 240 17.14 12.45 7.15
C SER A 240 16.09 13.56 6.99
N ARG A 241 16.08 14.26 5.85
CA ARG A 241 15.06 15.28 5.56
C ARG A 241 13.70 14.63 5.34
N ILE A 242 13.67 13.50 4.62
CA ILE A 242 12.45 12.73 4.41
C ILE A 242 11.99 12.11 5.74
N GLU A 243 12.92 11.58 6.53
CA GLU A 243 12.60 11.05 7.85
C GLU A 243 11.94 12.10 8.74
N LYS A 244 12.48 13.32 8.77
CA LYS A 244 11.89 14.43 9.52
C LYS A 244 10.47 14.79 9.03
N LEU A 245 10.23 14.76 7.73
CA LEU A 245 8.94 15.13 7.14
C LEU A 245 7.85 14.06 7.31
N PHE A 246 8.22 12.78 7.25
CA PHE A 246 7.25 11.68 7.10
C PHE A 246 7.31 10.62 8.21
N SER A 247 8.28 10.67 9.12
CA SER A 247 8.24 9.79 10.30
C SER A 247 7.11 10.22 11.23
N SER A 248 6.51 9.25 11.92
CA SER A 248 5.51 9.52 12.97
C SER A 248 6.06 10.41 14.07
N LYS A 249 7.34 10.24 14.42
CA LYS A 249 8.06 11.11 15.36
C LYS A 249 8.18 12.55 14.83
N GLY A 250 8.61 12.71 13.59
CA GLY A 250 8.71 14.03 12.94
C GLY A 250 7.36 14.74 12.85
N PHE A 251 6.29 14.02 12.52
CA PHE A 251 4.92 14.55 12.52
C PHE A 251 4.49 15.06 13.90
N VAL A 252 4.74 14.28 14.96
CA VAL A 252 4.42 14.68 16.34
C VAL A 252 5.25 15.90 16.76
N GLU A 253 6.54 15.93 16.44
CA GLU A 253 7.42 17.06 16.73
C GLU A 253 6.99 18.33 15.98
N SER A 254 6.54 18.24 14.72
CA SER A 254 6.01 19.40 13.99
C SER A 254 4.67 19.87 14.54
N PHE A 255 3.80 18.95 14.97
CA PHE A 255 2.46 19.27 15.46
C PHE A 255 2.44 19.85 16.88
N LEU A 256 3.49 19.60 17.67
CA LEU A 256 3.63 20.13 19.03
C LEU A 256 4.42 21.45 19.11
N ASN A 257 5.08 21.85 18.03
CA ASN A 257 5.87 23.09 17.94
C ASN A 257 5.16 24.20 17.15
N GLU A 258 3.91 23.98 16.73
CA GLU A 258 2.95 24.99 16.27
C GLU A 258 1.92 25.27 17.38
#